data_AF-R5CE32-F1
#
_entry.id   AF-R5CE32-F1
#
_cell.length_a   1.000
_cell.length_b   1.000
_cell.length_c   1.000
_cell.angle_alpha   90.00
_cell.angle_beta   90.00
_cell.angle_gamma   90.00
#
_symmetry.space_group_name_H-M   'P 1'
#
loop_
_entity.id
_entity.type
_entity.pdbx_description
1 polymer ?
#
loop_
_entity_poly.entity_id
_entity_poly.type
_entity_poly.pdbx_seq_one_letter_code
_entity_poly.pdbx_strand_id
1 'polypeptide(L)'
;MDNFDIKRFARTVRWMYRINVKNVLSFAAGLSFGYLFTFIGWLWPLLKSGVTTQETAVRYTSSLGTCSFIYVLVIVFSGAWIFADIKTKGQRISLKMLPATDFEKFLARFLAITLGTAVAGFVAFCIADVLRIAFCLAVGIDYVGFGLAEFITNIARAGWLIPWLAEEGSLVSIVVGVLLCVWAQSLYMLGSVLLRRYQHVVVTLVLVMAVFGLTWLASRLAAEGLTPLAGGQYAMLAYIFAAVLAVATVADWWLSYKVFSRMQVINNKWINL
;
A
#
# COMPACT_ATOMS: atom_id res chain seq x y z
N MET A 1 18.58 -16.64 24.63
CA MET A 1 17.86 -15.85 23.62
C MET A 1 17.88 -14.43 24.12
N ASP A 2 18.92 -13.68 23.77
CA ASP A 2 19.13 -12.38 24.41
C ASP A 2 18.19 -11.31 23.88
N ASN A 3 17.63 -10.62 24.87
CA ASN A 3 16.58 -9.62 24.83
C ASN A 3 16.67 -8.67 23.63
N PHE A 4 15.50 -8.40 23.04
CA PHE A 4 15.32 -7.27 22.15
C PHE A 4 15.85 -6.00 22.83
N ASP A 5 16.81 -5.34 22.20
CA ASP A 5 17.42 -4.12 22.73
C ASP A 5 16.98 -2.93 21.88
N ILE A 6 16.18 -2.05 22.48
CA ILE A 6 15.66 -0.86 21.82
C ILE A 6 16.76 0.09 21.33
N LYS A 7 17.90 0.19 22.04
CA LYS A 7 19.03 1.04 21.65
C LYS A 7 19.75 0.46 20.44
N ARG A 8 19.87 -0.86 20.37
CA ARG A 8 20.44 -1.57 19.21
C ARG A 8 19.53 -1.42 18.00
N PHE A 9 18.24 -1.71 18.18
CA PHE A 9 17.20 -1.54 17.17
C PHE A 9 17.14 -0.12 16.60
N ALA A 10 17.08 0.91 17.44
CA ALA A 10 17.02 2.31 17.01
C ALA A 10 18.26 2.73 16.21
N ARG A 11 19.45 2.24 16.57
CA ARG A 11 20.67 2.44 15.77
C ARG A 11 20.57 1.81 14.40
N THR A 12 20.00 0.60 14.29
CA THR A 12 19.77 -0.09 13.01
C THR A 12 18.78 0.68 12.14
N VAL A 13 17.65 1.14 12.69
CA VAL A 13 16.66 1.96 11.97
C VAL A 13 17.28 3.25 11.47
N ARG A 14 17.99 3.99 12.33
CA ARG A 14 18.66 5.24 11.95
C ARG A 14 19.71 5.03 10.87
N TRP A 15 20.45 3.93 10.91
CA TRP A 15 21.42 3.57 9.87
C TRP A 15 20.73 3.32 8.53
N MET A 16 19.64 2.53 8.52
CA MET A 16 18.89 2.25 7.29
C MET A 16 18.27 3.50 6.67
N TYR A 17 17.69 4.37 7.50
CA TYR A 17 17.12 5.63 7.03
C TYR A 17 18.17 6.52 6.35
N ARG A 18 19.35 6.68 6.95
CA ARG A 18 20.41 7.55 6.40
C ARG A 18 20.95 7.05 5.06
N ILE A 19 21.06 5.74 4.87
CA ILE A 19 21.52 5.17 3.60
C ILE A 19 20.49 5.40 2.49
N ASN A 20 19.21 5.30 2.82
CA ASN A 20 18.12 5.37 1.85
C ASN A 20 17.50 6.76 1.70
N VAL A 21 17.97 7.79 2.41
CA VAL A 21 17.33 9.12 2.42
C VAL A 21 17.21 9.75 1.02
N LYS A 22 18.23 9.59 0.17
CA LYS A 22 18.20 10.10 -1.21
C LYS A 22 17.15 9.37 -2.05
N ASN A 23 17.04 8.05 -1.88
CA ASN A 23 16.06 7.23 -2.57
C ASN A 23 14.64 7.57 -2.11
N VAL A 24 14.43 7.79 -0.81
CA VAL A 24 13.15 8.22 -0.24
C VAL A 24 12.75 9.59 -0.76
N LEU A 25 13.68 10.55 -0.83
CA LEU A 25 13.41 11.88 -1.36
C LEU A 25 13.06 11.84 -2.86
N SER A 26 13.83 11.09 -3.65
CA SER A 26 13.54 10.88 -5.08
C SER A 26 12.19 10.20 -5.29
N PHE A 27 11.85 9.22 -4.44
CA PHE A 27 10.56 8.54 -4.47
C PHE A 27 9.41 9.49 -4.15
N ALA A 28 9.53 10.28 -3.07
CA ALA A 28 8.52 11.28 -2.70
C ALA A 28 8.33 12.34 -3.79
N ALA A 29 9.41 12.82 -4.40
CA ALA A 29 9.33 13.77 -5.51
C ALA A 29 8.60 13.16 -6.73
N GLY A 30 8.99 11.96 -7.16
CA GLY A 30 8.34 11.26 -8.27
C GLY A 30 6.85 10.99 -8.01
N LEU A 31 6.50 10.58 -6.79
CA LEU A 31 5.12 10.36 -6.39
C LEU A 31 4.31 11.66 -6.36
N SER A 32 4.92 12.78 -5.94
CA SER A 32 4.28 14.10 -5.96
C SER A 32 3.96 14.54 -7.38
N PHE A 33 4.88 14.33 -8.34
CA PHE A 33 4.61 14.54 -9.76
C PHE A 33 3.48 13.63 -10.27
N GLY A 34 3.43 12.37 -9.83
CA GLY A 34 2.34 11.45 -10.17
C GLY A 34 0.96 11.94 -9.70
N TYR A 35 0.88 12.44 -8.47
CA TYR A 35 -0.36 13.06 -7.96
C TYR A 35 -0.73 14.32 -8.74
N LEU A 36 0.23 15.20 -9.02
CA LEU A 36 -0.01 16.38 -9.85
C LEU A 36 -0.54 16.04 -11.24
N PHE A 37 0.06 15.04 -11.89
CA PHE A 37 -0.40 14.57 -13.18
C PHE A 37 -1.84 14.07 -13.12
N THR A 38 -2.20 13.37 -12.04
CA THR A 38 -3.57 12.91 -11.80
C THR A 38 -4.53 14.10 -11.66
N PHE A 39 -4.17 15.11 -10.87
CA PHE A 39 -4.99 16.32 -10.72
C PHE A 39 -5.19 17.06 -12.05
N ILE A 40 -4.12 17.28 -12.81
CA ILE A 40 -4.18 17.96 -14.11
C ILE A 40 -5.01 17.15 -15.10
N GLY A 41 -4.84 15.82 -15.16
CA GLY A 41 -5.60 14.94 -16.05
C GLY A 41 -7.11 15.01 -15.81
N TRP A 42 -7.53 15.06 -14.55
CA TRP A 42 -8.95 15.21 -14.19
C TRP A 42 -9.50 16.61 -14.48
N LEU A 43 -8.66 17.64 -14.37
CA LEU A 43 -9.02 19.04 -14.64
C LEU A 43 -8.96 19.40 -16.13
N TRP A 44 -8.25 18.64 -16.96
CA TRP A 44 -7.99 18.93 -18.37
C TRP A 44 -9.25 19.25 -19.20
N PRO A 45 -10.37 18.51 -19.08
CA PRO A 45 -11.57 18.80 -19.86
C PRO A 45 -12.15 20.19 -19.55
N LEU A 46 -12.01 20.68 -18.32
CA LEU A 46 -12.51 22.00 -17.89
C LEU A 46 -11.77 23.14 -18.60
N LEU A 47 -10.48 22.94 -18.92
CA LEU A 47 -9.69 23.89 -19.70
C LEU A 47 -10.18 24.00 -21.15
N LYS A 48 -10.87 22.96 -21.65
CA LYS A 48 -11.26 22.85 -23.08
C LYS A 48 -12.71 23.22 -23.35
N SER A 49 -13.65 22.89 -22.45
CA SER A 49 -15.09 22.97 -22.73
C SER A 49 -15.84 24.10 -21.99
N GLY A 50 -15.13 24.94 -21.24
CA GLY A 50 -15.78 25.92 -20.35
C GLY A 50 -16.29 25.26 -19.07
N VAL A 51 -16.62 26.10 -18.07
CA VAL A 51 -16.80 25.67 -16.68
C VAL A 51 -18.29 25.58 -16.34
N THR A 52 -18.77 24.38 -16.01
CA THR A 52 -19.99 24.21 -15.20
C THR A 52 -19.60 23.90 -13.75
N THR A 53 -20.28 24.51 -12.78
CA THR A 53 -19.94 24.42 -11.35
C THR A 53 -20.16 23.01 -10.76
N GLN A 54 -21.03 22.21 -11.37
CA GLN A 54 -21.33 20.84 -10.91
C GLN A 54 -20.32 19.81 -11.43
N GLU A 55 -19.90 19.91 -12.70
CA GLU A 55 -18.94 18.96 -13.29
C GLU A 55 -17.52 19.14 -12.72
N THR A 56 -17.18 20.37 -12.33
CA THR A 56 -15.91 20.69 -11.65
C THR A 56 -15.80 19.99 -10.29
N ALA A 57 -16.86 20.02 -9.48
CA ALA A 57 -16.91 19.37 -8.16
C ALA A 57 -16.64 17.86 -8.26
N VAL A 58 -17.34 17.20 -9.17
CA VAL A 58 -17.24 15.74 -9.38
C VAL A 58 -15.86 15.34 -9.88
N ARG A 59 -15.26 16.13 -10.77
CA ARG A 59 -13.90 15.86 -11.26
C ARG A 59 -12.86 16.04 -10.17
N TYR A 60 -13.03 17.04 -9.31
CA TYR A 60 -12.16 17.26 -8.17
C TYR A 60 -12.23 16.10 -7.17
N THR A 61 -13.43 15.69 -6.75
CA THR A 61 -13.59 14.53 -5.84
C THR A 61 -13.08 13.24 -6.47
N SER A 62 -13.30 13.02 -7.77
CA SER A 62 -12.75 11.87 -8.50
C SER A 62 -11.22 11.87 -8.55
N SER A 63 -10.60 13.05 -8.70
CA SER A 63 -9.15 13.18 -8.66
C SER A 63 -8.56 12.82 -7.29
N LEU A 64 -9.24 13.21 -6.21
CA LEU A 64 -8.86 12.87 -4.84
C LEU A 64 -9.08 11.39 -4.53
N GLY A 65 -10.17 10.80 -5.02
CA GLY A 65 -10.39 9.35 -4.95
C GLY A 65 -9.28 8.58 -5.67
N THR A 66 -8.87 9.04 -6.85
CA THR A 66 -7.76 8.44 -7.62
C THR A 66 -6.43 8.57 -6.87
N CYS A 67 -6.13 9.73 -6.28
CA CYS A 67 -4.93 9.94 -5.47
C CYS A 67 -4.91 9.03 -4.23
N SER A 68 -6.05 8.89 -3.56
CA SER A 68 -6.22 7.99 -2.41
C SER A 68 -5.99 6.53 -2.81
N PHE A 69 -6.47 6.12 -3.99
CA PHE A 69 -6.20 4.78 -4.53
C PHE A 69 -4.73 4.55 -4.86
N ILE A 70 -4.07 5.52 -5.50
CA ILE A 70 -2.63 5.45 -5.75
C ILE A 70 -1.87 5.32 -4.42
N TYR A 71 -2.26 6.08 -3.39
CA TYR A 71 -1.64 6.00 -2.07
C TYR A 71 -1.77 4.60 -1.44
N VAL A 72 -2.97 4.03 -1.44
CA VAL A 72 -3.21 2.67 -0.92
C VAL A 72 -2.39 1.64 -1.71
N LEU A 73 -2.36 1.74 -3.05
CA LEU A 73 -1.55 0.85 -3.89
C LEU A 73 -0.07 0.95 -3.55
N VAL A 74 0.47 2.15 -3.35
CA VAL A 74 1.87 2.35 -2.96
C VAL A 74 2.17 1.68 -1.62
N ILE A 75 1.27 1.77 -0.64
CA ILE A 75 1.42 1.08 0.65
C ILE A 75 1.41 -0.43 0.45
N VAL A 76 0.51 -0.97 -0.37
CA VAL A 76 0.45 -2.41 -0.66
C VAL A 76 1.74 -2.87 -1.36
N PHE A 77 2.21 -2.14 -2.37
CA PHE A 77 3.45 -2.43 -3.10
C PHE A 77 4.69 -2.24 -2.24
N SER A 78 4.65 -1.46 -1.16
CA SER A 78 5.81 -1.29 -0.26
C SER A 78 6.34 -2.61 0.27
N GLY A 79 5.47 -3.62 0.42
CA GLY A 79 5.86 -4.98 0.81
C GLY A 79 6.92 -5.59 -0.11
N ALA A 80 6.86 -5.29 -1.41
CA ALA A 80 7.81 -5.76 -2.40
C ALA A 80 9.20 -5.14 -2.23
N TRP A 81 9.28 -3.92 -1.69
CA TRP A 81 10.52 -3.17 -1.54
C TRP A 81 11.27 -3.52 -0.26
N ILE A 82 10.61 -4.17 0.72
CA ILE A 82 11.18 -4.51 2.03
C ILE A 82 12.54 -5.22 1.92
N PHE A 83 12.68 -6.09 0.92
CA PHE A 83 13.90 -6.87 0.67
C PHE A 83 14.61 -6.51 -0.64
N ALA A 84 14.25 -5.40 -1.29
CA ALA A 84 14.88 -4.97 -2.54
C ALA A 84 16.40 -4.72 -2.40
N ASP A 85 16.82 -4.20 -1.25
CA ASP A 85 18.20 -3.82 -0.97
C ASP A 85 19.12 -4.99 -0.55
N ILE A 86 18.66 -6.25 -0.62
CA ILE A 86 19.48 -7.45 -0.27
C ILE A 86 19.60 -8.47 -1.40
N LYS A 87 19.41 -8.04 -2.66
CA LYS A 87 19.50 -8.95 -3.81
C LYS A 87 20.94 -9.44 -4.03
N THR A 88 21.93 -8.57 -3.82
CA THR A 88 23.33 -8.90 -4.07
C THR A 88 23.98 -9.58 -2.86
N LYS A 89 25.06 -10.33 -3.12
CA LYS A 89 25.86 -10.99 -2.06
C LYS A 89 26.43 -9.95 -1.08
N GLY A 90 27.01 -8.87 -1.60
CA GLY A 90 27.63 -7.82 -0.78
C GLY A 90 26.61 -7.13 0.15
N GLN A 91 25.42 -6.83 -0.36
CA GLN A 91 24.34 -6.26 0.46
C GLN A 91 23.86 -7.20 1.56
N ARG A 92 23.71 -8.50 1.26
CA ARG A 92 23.36 -9.51 2.27
C ARG A 92 24.41 -9.62 3.37
N ILE A 93 25.69 -9.62 3.00
CA ILE A 93 26.79 -9.63 3.97
C ILE A 93 26.73 -8.37 4.83
N SER A 94 26.64 -7.19 4.23
CA SER A 94 26.56 -5.91 4.95
C SER A 94 25.41 -5.90 5.97
N LEU A 95 24.22 -6.38 5.58
CA LEU A 95 23.09 -6.48 6.51
C LEU A 95 23.32 -7.51 7.61
N LYS A 96 23.80 -8.71 7.27
CA LYS A 96 24.04 -9.78 8.26
C LYS A 96 25.16 -9.42 9.23
N MET A 97 26.14 -8.59 8.84
CA MET A 97 27.23 -8.10 9.68
C MET A 97 26.83 -7.00 10.68
N LEU A 98 25.66 -6.37 10.52
CA LEU A 98 25.19 -5.39 11.51
C LEU A 98 25.07 -6.06 12.89
N PRO A 99 25.56 -5.42 13.97
CA PRO A 99 25.49 -5.94 15.33
C PRO A 99 24.05 -5.76 15.87
N ALA A 100 23.13 -6.57 15.38
CA ALA A 100 21.71 -6.62 15.75
C ALA A 100 21.19 -8.05 15.55
N THR A 101 20.10 -8.41 16.24
CA THR A 101 19.48 -9.73 16.03
C THR A 101 18.78 -9.78 14.67
N ASP A 102 18.56 -10.98 14.13
CA ASP A 102 17.81 -11.14 12.87
C ASP A 102 16.38 -10.60 12.99
N PHE A 103 15.75 -10.72 14.17
CA PHE A 103 14.44 -10.14 14.42
C PHE A 103 14.45 -8.61 14.39
N GLU A 104 15.41 -7.96 15.08
CA GLU A 104 15.55 -6.50 15.05
C GLU A 104 15.79 -5.98 13.63
N LYS A 105 16.63 -6.66 12.84
CA LYS A 105 16.91 -6.30 11.44
C LYS A 105 15.64 -6.40 10.58
N PHE A 106 14.88 -7.48 10.74
CA PHE A 106 13.63 -7.71 10.02
C PHE A 106 12.59 -6.64 10.36
N LEU A 107 12.34 -6.42 11.66
CA LEU A 107 11.37 -5.44 12.13
C LEU A 107 11.77 -4.02 11.73
N ALA A 108 13.06 -3.69 11.81
CA ALA A 108 13.55 -2.36 11.47
C ALA A 108 13.36 -2.09 9.95
N ARG A 109 13.51 -3.11 9.10
CA ARG A 109 13.24 -3.01 7.66
C ARG A 109 11.76 -2.86 7.35
N PHE A 110 10.94 -3.70 7.96
CA PHE A 110 9.49 -3.63 7.83
C PHE A 110 8.99 -2.23 8.18
N LEU A 111 9.37 -1.69 9.34
CA LEU A 111 8.95 -0.35 9.76
C LEU A 111 9.54 0.75 8.88
N ALA A 112 10.84 0.70 8.57
CA ALA A 112 11.48 1.74 7.77
C ALA A 112 10.87 1.86 6.37
N ILE A 113 10.47 0.74 5.75
CA ILE A 113 9.96 0.74 4.38
C ILE A 113 8.44 0.95 4.39
N THR A 114 7.68 0.25 5.21
CA THR A 114 6.22 0.41 5.26
C THR A 114 5.81 1.77 5.80
N LEU A 115 6.32 2.18 6.97
CA LEU A 115 5.98 3.50 7.53
C LEU A 115 6.67 4.62 6.76
N GLY A 116 7.91 4.39 6.29
CA GLY A 116 8.63 5.37 5.49
C GLY A 116 7.93 5.68 4.17
N THR A 117 7.41 4.66 3.48
CA THR A 117 6.62 4.87 2.24
C THR A 117 5.28 5.51 2.50
N ALA A 118 4.58 5.14 3.58
CA ALA A 118 3.33 5.81 3.98
C ALA A 118 3.55 7.30 4.26
N VAL A 119 4.55 7.66 5.09
CA VAL A 119 4.86 9.07 5.38
C VAL A 119 5.31 9.81 4.12
N ALA A 120 6.18 9.22 3.31
CA ALA A 120 6.62 9.82 2.05
C ALA A 120 5.45 10.06 1.08
N GLY A 121 4.50 9.13 0.98
CA GLY A 121 3.30 9.26 0.17
C GLY A 121 2.38 10.37 0.66
N PHE A 122 2.18 10.48 1.97
CA PHE A 122 1.38 11.55 2.56
C PHE A 122 2.00 12.93 2.32
N VAL A 123 3.31 13.07 2.51
CA VAL A 123 4.03 14.31 2.22
C VAL A 123 3.98 14.65 0.72
N ALA A 124 4.15 13.67 -0.15
CA ALA A 124 4.07 13.85 -1.60
C ALA A 124 2.69 14.35 -2.05
N PHE A 125 1.62 13.85 -1.43
CA PHE A 125 0.26 14.34 -1.65
C PHE A 125 0.10 15.80 -1.21
N CYS A 126 0.59 16.16 -0.02
CA CYS A 126 0.49 17.54 0.47
C CYS A 126 1.20 18.53 -0.46
N ILE A 127 2.41 18.18 -0.94
CA ILE A 127 3.15 18.99 -1.91
C ILE A 127 2.36 19.12 -3.21
N ALA A 128 1.79 18.01 -3.71
CA ALA A 128 1.00 18.01 -4.93
C ALA A 128 -0.29 18.84 -4.83
N ASP A 129 -0.98 18.78 -3.68
CA ASP A 129 -2.20 19.56 -3.47
C ASP A 129 -1.90 21.08 -3.42
N VAL A 130 -0.81 21.48 -2.75
CA VAL A 130 -0.36 22.89 -2.75
C VAL A 130 0.01 23.36 -4.16
N LEU A 131 0.74 22.55 -4.92
CA LEU A 131 1.12 22.87 -6.29
C LEU A 131 -0.10 22.92 -7.23
N ARG A 132 -1.08 22.04 -7.04
CA ARG A 132 -2.38 22.09 -7.75
C ARG A 132 -3.11 23.38 -7.43
N ILE A 133 -3.20 23.79 -6.17
CA ILE A 133 -3.85 25.03 -5.75
C ILE A 133 -3.18 26.23 -6.44
N ALA A 134 -1.84 26.29 -6.44
CA ALA A 134 -1.10 27.34 -7.13
C ALA A 134 -1.39 27.36 -8.64
N PHE A 135 -1.47 26.19 -9.28
CA PHE A 135 -1.84 26.08 -10.68
C PHE A 135 -3.27 26.54 -10.97
N CYS A 136 -4.25 26.11 -10.16
CA CYS A 136 -5.65 26.54 -10.30
C CYS A 136 -5.81 28.06 -10.14
N LEU A 137 -5.09 28.67 -9.19
CA LEU A 137 -5.05 30.13 -9.01
C LEU A 137 -4.47 30.85 -10.24
N ALA A 138 -3.39 30.32 -10.82
CA ALA A 138 -2.75 30.92 -11.99
C ALA A 138 -3.64 30.88 -13.25
N VAL A 139 -4.47 29.84 -13.38
CA VAL A 139 -5.37 29.64 -14.53
C VAL A 139 -6.74 30.29 -14.31
N GLY A 140 -7.08 30.70 -13.09
CA GLY A 140 -8.39 31.29 -12.77
C GLY A 140 -9.50 30.26 -12.61
N ILE A 141 -9.19 29.07 -12.07
CA ILE A 141 -10.17 28.04 -11.74
C ILE A 141 -10.59 28.17 -10.28
N ASP A 142 -11.89 28.27 -10.01
CA ASP A 142 -12.47 28.57 -8.68
C ASP A 142 -12.26 27.48 -7.60
N TYR A 143 -11.66 26.34 -7.92
CA TYR A 143 -11.46 25.22 -6.99
C TYR A 143 -10.13 25.29 -6.21
N VAL A 144 -10.08 26.25 -5.29
CA VAL A 144 -8.94 26.58 -4.43
C VAL A 144 -9.22 26.12 -2.98
N GLY A 145 -9.33 24.80 -2.78
CA GLY A 145 -9.52 24.20 -1.46
C GLY A 145 -8.51 23.10 -1.17
N PHE A 146 -8.15 22.89 0.09
CA PHE A 146 -7.29 21.77 0.51
C PHE A 146 -8.04 20.45 0.43
N GLY A 147 -7.47 19.48 -0.29
CA GLY A 147 -8.06 18.15 -0.48
C GLY A 147 -7.74 17.14 0.63
N LEU A 148 -7.00 17.56 1.66
CA LEU A 148 -6.46 16.68 2.70
C LEU A 148 -7.54 15.96 3.52
N ALA A 149 -8.62 16.65 3.90
CA ALA A 149 -9.71 16.04 4.68
C ALA A 149 -10.40 14.92 3.89
N GLU A 150 -10.66 15.17 2.61
CA GLU A 150 -11.29 14.21 1.71
C GLU A 150 -10.34 13.04 1.39
N PHE A 151 -9.04 13.30 1.20
CA PHE A 151 -8.03 12.26 1.06
C PHE A 151 -7.96 11.32 2.26
N ILE A 152 -7.93 11.88 3.48
CA ILE A 152 -7.94 11.08 4.72
C ILE A 152 -9.25 10.29 4.84
N THR A 153 -10.39 10.90 4.53
CA THR A 153 -11.70 10.24 4.57
C THR A 153 -11.77 9.08 3.60
N ASN A 154 -11.27 9.25 2.37
CA ASN A 154 -11.20 8.20 1.37
C ASN A 154 -10.27 7.05 1.80
N ILE A 155 -9.14 7.33 2.45
CA ILE A 155 -8.27 6.29 3.00
C ILE A 155 -8.96 5.56 4.17
N ALA A 156 -9.61 6.29 5.07
CA ALA A 156 -10.28 5.72 6.23
C ALA A 156 -11.48 4.84 5.86
N ARG A 157 -12.21 5.21 4.80
CA ARG A 157 -13.39 4.49 4.31
C ARG A 157 -13.02 3.47 3.22
N ALA A 158 -11.95 2.70 3.41
CA ALA A 158 -11.40 1.73 2.45
C ALA A 158 -12.39 0.69 1.85
N GLY A 159 -13.66 0.66 2.28
CA GLY A 159 -14.72 -0.16 1.71
C GLY A 159 -14.99 0.08 0.22
N TRP A 160 -14.65 1.25 -0.33
CA TRP A 160 -14.75 1.52 -1.78
C TRP A 160 -13.85 0.61 -2.64
N LEU A 161 -12.84 -0.04 -2.04
CA LEU A 161 -12.00 -1.04 -2.71
C LEU A 161 -12.74 -2.34 -3.02
N ILE A 162 -13.89 -2.58 -2.39
CA ILE A 162 -14.66 -3.82 -2.52
C ILE A 162 -16.12 -3.50 -2.85
N PRO A 163 -16.44 -3.07 -4.08
CA PRO A 163 -17.78 -2.61 -4.44
C PRO A 163 -18.90 -3.62 -4.15
N TRP A 164 -18.63 -4.92 -4.26
CA TRP A 164 -19.60 -5.99 -3.99
C TRP A 164 -19.86 -6.26 -2.51
N LEU A 165 -19.00 -5.74 -1.63
CA LEU A 165 -19.15 -5.81 -0.19
C LEU A 165 -19.58 -4.47 0.41
N ALA A 166 -19.54 -3.40 -0.38
CA ALA A 166 -19.78 -2.05 0.08
C ALA A 166 -21.28 -1.76 0.21
N GLU A 167 -21.78 -1.81 1.43
CA GLU A 167 -22.86 -0.92 1.85
C GLU A 167 -22.21 0.37 2.38
N GLU A 168 -22.66 1.54 1.94
CA GLU A 168 -22.01 2.82 2.24
C GLU A 168 -21.82 3.01 3.76
N GLY A 169 -20.56 3.10 4.19
CA GLY A 169 -20.22 3.37 5.59
C GLY A 169 -20.34 2.18 6.56
N SER A 170 -20.62 0.96 6.08
CA SER A 170 -20.63 -0.22 6.96
C SER A 170 -19.24 -0.50 7.54
N LEU A 171 -19.16 -0.71 8.87
CA LEU A 171 -17.91 -1.05 9.54
C LEU A 171 -17.26 -2.32 8.97
N VAL A 172 -18.09 -3.28 8.54
CA VAL A 172 -17.64 -4.56 7.99
C VAL A 172 -16.89 -4.37 6.68
N SER A 173 -17.41 -3.51 5.79
CA SER A 173 -16.77 -3.25 4.49
C SER A 173 -15.42 -2.54 4.67
N ILE A 174 -15.33 -1.62 5.63
CA ILE A 174 -14.09 -0.95 6.00
C ILE A 174 -13.06 -1.95 6.53
N VAL A 175 -13.45 -2.79 7.49
CA VAL A 175 -12.54 -3.78 8.12
C VAL A 175 -12.01 -4.77 7.08
N VAL A 176 -12.88 -5.31 6.22
CA VAL A 176 -12.47 -6.25 5.17
C VAL A 176 -11.59 -5.55 4.13
N GLY A 177 -11.92 -4.31 3.73
CA GLY A 177 -11.08 -3.49 2.84
C GLY A 177 -9.67 -3.33 3.34
N VAL A 178 -9.52 -2.91 4.60
CA VAL A 178 -8.21 -2.75 5.24
C VAL A 178 -7.47 -4.09 5.32
N LEU A 179 -8.14 -5.16 5.75
CA LEU A 179 -7.51 -6.48 5.86
C LEU A 179 -7.08 -7.06 4.52
N LEU A 180 -7.83 -6.81 3.43
CA LEU A 180 -7.38 -7.17 2.08
C LEU A 180 -6.10 -6.43 1.69
N CYS A 181 -6.00 -5.13 1.97
CA CYS A 181 -4.79 -4.37 1.69
C CYS A 181 -3.60 -4.88 2.51
N VAL A 182 -3.79 -5.12 3.80
CA VAL A 182 -2.73 -5.62 4.69
C VAL A 182 -2.28 -7.02 4.28
N TRP A 183 -3.23 -7.90 3.91
CA TRP A 183 -2.93 -9.23 3.39
C TRP A 183 -2.20 -9.17 2.03
N ALA A 184 -2.63 -8.30 1.12
CA ALA A 184 -1.93 -8.12 -0.15
C ALA A 184 -0.48 -7.62 0.08
N GLN A 185 -0.28 -6.70 1.03
CA GLN A 185 1.04 -6.24 1.42
C GLN A 185 1.89 -7.36 2.04
N SER A 186 1.30 -8.23 2.88
CA SER A 186 2.01 -9.37 3.48
C SER A 186 2.44 -10.39 2.44
N LEU A 187 1.62 -10.65 1.42
CA LEU A 187 2.01 -11.49 0.28
C LEU A 187 3.17 -10.89 -0.53
N TYR A 188 3.16 -9.58 -0.78
CA TYR A 188 4.30 -8.90 -1.42
C TYR A 188 5.58 -9.02 -0.60
N MET A 189 5.46 -8.87 0.72
CA MET A 189 6.58 -9.08 1.64
C MET A 189 7.10 -10.52 1.57
N LEU A 190 6.21 -11.51 1.66
CA LEU A 190 6.56 -12.93 1.61
C LEU A 190 7.24 -13.28 0.29
N GLY A 191 6.63 -12.91 -0.84
CA GLY A 191 7.22 -13.18 -2.16
C GLY A 191 8.57 -12.50 -2.35
N SER A 192 8.75 -11.28 -1.82
CA SER A 192 10.02 -10.55 -1.93
C SER A 192 11.18 -11.16 -1.14
N VAL A 193 10.89 -11.98 -0.13
CA VAL A 193 11.92 -12.67 0.66
C VAL A 193 12.08 -14.13 0.23
N LEU A 194 10.99 -14.79 -0.18
CA LEU A 194 10.94 -16.21 -0.51
C LEU A 194 11.52 -16.49 -1.90
N LEU A 195 11.15 -15.70 -2.90
CA LEU A 195 11.53 -15.93 -4.29
C LEU A 195 12.81 -15.17 -4.64
N ARG A 196 13.74 -15.83 -5.35
CA ARG A 196 14.98 -15.19 -5.80
C ARG A 196 14.84 -14.47 -7.14
N ARG A 197 13.94 -14.96 -8.01
CA ARG A 197 13.71 -14.45 -9.37
C ARG A 197 12.23 -14.21 -9.60
N TYR A 198 11.91 -13.18 -10.39
CA TYR A 198 10.54 -12.81 -10.78
C TYR A 198 9.56 -12.65 -9.60
N GLN A 199 10.08 -12.35 -8.41
CA GLN A 199 9.32 -12.30 -7.16
C GLN A 199 8.06 -11.42 -7.26
N HIS A 200 8.18 -10.24 -7.88
CA HIS A 200 7.07 -9.30 -8.00
C HIS A 200 6.02 -9.78 -8.99
N VAL A 201 6.45 -10.39 -10.10
CA VAL A 201 5.56 -10.89 -11.17
C VAL A 201 4.71 -12.05 -10.66
N VAL A 202 5.32 -12.98 -9.91
CA VAL A 202 4.60 -14.13 -9.35
C VAL A 202 3.56 -13.65 -8.33
N VAL A 203 3.92 -12.75 -7.42
CA VAL A 203 2.96 -12.24 -6.42
C VAL A 203 1.84 -11.43 -7.07
N THR A 204 2.16 -10.56 -8.04
CA THR A 204 1.12 -9.82 -8.78
C THR A 204 0.17 -10.78 -9.48
N LEU A 205 0.67 -11.86 -10.08
CA LEU A 205 -0.16 -12.85 -10.75
C LEU A 205 -1.10 -13.54 -9.75
N VAL A 206 -0.59 -13.95 -8.59
CA VAL A 206 -1.40 -14.57 -7.52
C VAL A 206 -2.49 -13.61 -7.03
N LEU A 207 -2.14 -12.34 -6.80
CA LEU A 207 -3.12 -11.33 -6.36
C LEU A 207 -4.17 -11.04 -7.43
N VAL A 208 -3.78 -10.95 -8.70
CA VAL A 208 -4.71 -10.76 -9.81
C VAL A 208 -5.68 -11.94 -9.90
N MET A 209 -5.17 -13.18 -9.83
CA MET A 209 -6.02 -14.37 -9.81
C MET A 209 -6.96 -14.40 -8.59
N ALA A 210 -6.49 -13.96 -7.41
CA ALA A 210 -7.32 -13.84 -6.22
C ALA A 210 -8.44 -12.80 -6.41
N VAL A 211 -8.14 -11.61 -6.95
CA VAL A 211 -9.13 -10.57 -7.24
C VAL A 211 -10.15 -11.04 -8.28
N PHE A 212 -9.71 -11.73 -9.33
CA PHE A 212 -10.64 -12.33 -10.31
C PHE A 212 -11.52 -13.40 -9.67
N GLY A 213 -10.96 -14.27 -8.84
CA GLY A 213 -11.73 -15.29 -8.11
C GLY A 213 -12.77 -14.67 -7.16
N LEU A 214 -12.39 -13.63 -6.43
CA LEU A 214 -13.28 -12.92 -5.50
C LEU A 214 -14.40 -12.16 -6.23
N THR A 215 -14.08 -11.46 -7.32
CA THR A 215 -15.09 -10.75 -8.14
C THR A 215 -16.04 -11.74 -8.82
N TRP A 216 -15.52 -12.87 -9.32
CA TRP A 216 -16.35 -13.93 -9.89
C TRP A 216 -17.30 -14.51 -8.84
N LEU A 217 -16.79 -14.88 -7.65
CA LEU A 217 -17.62 -15.38 -6.56
C LEU A 217 -18.68 -14.34 -6.14
N ALA A 218 -18.29 -13.07 -6.02
CA ALA A 218 -19.19 -12.00 -5.68
C ALA A 218 -20.33 -11.82 -6.71
N SER A 219 -20.04 -11.95 -8.00
CA SER A 219 -21.08 -11.87 -9.03
C SER A 219 -22.07 -13.04 -8.97
N ARG A 220 -21.63 -14.23 -8.53
CA ARG A 220 -22.52 -15.36 -8.26
C ARG A 220 -23.45 -15.09 -7.07
N LEU A 221 -22.89 -14.59 -5.98
CA LEU A 221 -23.68 -14.22 -4.79
C LEU A 221 -24.68 -13.10 -5.08
N ALA A 222 -24.30 -12.14 -5.92
CA ALA A 222 -25.20 -11.07 -6.37
C ALA A 222 -26.37 -11.62 -7.22
N ALA A 223 -26.12 -12.60 -8.09
CA ALA A 223 -27.17 -13.25 -8.89
C ALA A 223 -28.20 -14.00 -8.01
N GLU A 224 -27.79 -14.46 -6.83
CA GLU A 224 -28.68 -15.08 -5.83
C GLU A 224 -29.35 -14.06 -4.90
N GLY A 225 -29.12 -12.76 -5.10
CA GLY A 225 -29.69 -11.69 -4.28
C GLY A 225 -29.05 -11.52 -2.90
N LEU A 226 -27.84 -12.07 -2.70
CA LEU A 226 -27.14 -12.12 -1.40
C LEU A 226 -26.22 -10.91 -1.13
N THR A 227 -26.25 -9.88 -2.00
CA THR A 227 -25.39 -8.70 -1.90
C THR A 227 -26.18 -7.41 -1.66
N PRO A 228 -25.66 -6.45 -0.86
CA PRO A 228 -24.33 -6.45 -0.24
C PRO A 228 -24.22 -7.38 0.98
N LEU A 229 -23.13 -8.15 1.06
CA LEU A 229 -22.86 -9.07 2.18
C LEU A 229 -22.61 -8.35 3.52
N ALA A 230 -22.33 -7.04 3.48
CA ALA A 230 -22.07 -6.22 4.67
C ALA A 230 -23.35 -5.80 5.42
N GLY A 231 -24.53 -6.06 4.85
CA GLY A 231 -25.83 -5.76 5.45
C GLY A 231 -26.62 -7.03 5.81
N GLY A 232 -27.42 -6.96 6.88
CA GLY A 232 -28.38 -8.00 7.25
C GLY A 232 -27.78 -9.33 7.74
N GLN A 233 -28.46 -10.44 7.42
CA GLN A 233 -28.19 -11.79 7.95
C GLN A 233 -26.88 -12.45 7.46
N TYR A 234 -26.20 -11.86 6.47
CA TYR A 234 -24.98 -12.41 5.87
C TYR A 234 -23.69 -11.71 6.32
N ALA A 235 -23.79 -10.70 7.19
CA ALA A 235 -22.61 -10.01 7.76
C ALA A 235 -21.64 -10.96 8.46
N MET A 236 -22.14 -12.06 9.04
CA MET A 236 -21.30 -13.11 9.66
C MET A 236 -20.30 -13.71 8.67
N LEU A 237 -20.68 -13.92 7.40
CA LEU A 237 -19.78 -14.46 6.38
C LEU A 237 -18.62 -13.49 6.07
N ALA A 238 -18.91 -12.19 6.03
CA ALA A 238 -17.90 -11.16 5.84
C ALA A 238 -16.91 -11.08 7.02
N TYR A 239 -17.37 -11.26 8.27
CA TYR A 239 -16.50 -11.37 9.44
C TYR A 239 -15.63 -12.63 9.43
N ILE A 240 -16.18 -13.78 9.01
CA ILE A 240 -15.39 -15.01 8.86
C ILE A 240 -14.29 -14.79 7.81
N PHE A 241 -14.63 -14.18 6.68
CA PHE A 241 -13.66 -13.83 5.64
C PHE A 241 -12.57 -12.88 6.16
N ALA A 242 -12.95 -11.84 6.93
CA ALA A 242 -12.01 -10.96 7.62
C ALA A 242 -11.04 -11.74 8.53
N ALA A 243 -11.56 -12.68 9.33
CA ALA A 243 -10.74 -13.50 10.21
C ALA A 243 -9.74 -14.37 9.44
N VAL A 244 -10.17 -14.97 8.32
CA VAL A 244 -9.29 -15.75 7.43
C VAL A 244 -8.16 -14.89 6.88
N LEU A 245 -8.46 -13.68 6.40
CA LEU A 245 -7.44 -12.73 5.90
C LEU A 245 -6.46 -12.33 6.99
N ALA A 246 -6.93 -12.09 8.22
CA ALA A 246 -6.07 -11.75 9.35
C ALA A 246 -5.10 -12.90 9.68
N VAL A 247 -5.61 -14.14 9.73
CA VAL A 247 -4.77 -15.33 9.98
C VAL A 247 -3.75 -15.53 8.86
N ALA A 248 -4.16 -15.37 7.60
CA ALA A 248 -3.27 -15.47 6.45
C ALA A 248 -2.16 -14.41 6.49
N THR A 249 -2.50 -13.17 6.85
CA THR A 249 -1.55 -12.07 7.02
C THR A 249 -0.48 -12.40 8.07
N VAL A 250 -0.91 -12.89 9.24
CA VAL A 250 0.02 -13.26 10.32
C VAL A 250 0.91 -14.43 9.89
N ALA A 251 0.35 -15.42 9.18
CA ALA A 251 1.11 -16.52 8.62
C ALA A 251 2.18 -16.04 7.62
N ASP A 252 1.84 -15.12 6.72
CA ASP A 252 2.76 -14.54 5.76
C ASP A 252 3.92 -13.79 6.43
N TRP A 253 3.64 -12.97 7.45
CA TRP A 253 4.69 -12.27 8.21
C TRP A 253 5.60 -13.24 8.96
N TRP A 254 5.01 -14.26 9.58
CA TRP A 254 5.77 -15.29 10.28
C TRP A 254 6.68 -16.08 9.33
N LEU A 255 6.15 -16.51 8.18
CA LEU A 255 6.92 -17.19 7.14
C LEU A 255 8.01 -16.28 6.57
N SER A 256 7.70 -15.00 6.33
CA SER A 256 8.67 -14.01 5.85
C SER A 256 9.86 -13.88 6.82
N TYR A 257 9.58 -13.82 8.12
CA TYR A 257 10.62 -13.78 9.14
C TYR A 257 11.44 -15.06 9.17
N LYS A 258 10.79 -16.24 9.12
CA LYS A 258 11.48 -17.53 9.12
C LYS A 258 12.43 -17.65 7.92
N VAL A 259 11.97 -17.30 6.72
CA VAL A 259 12.81 -17.30 5.51
C VAL A 259 13.97 -16.32 5.66
N PHE A 260 13.72 -15.09 6.12
CA PHE A 260 14.77 -14.09 6.33
C PHE A 260 15.87 -14.55 7.31
N SER A 261 15.48 -15.17 8.43
CA SER A 261 16.42 -15.66 9.44
C SER A 261 17.32 -16.78 8.90
N ARG A 262 16.77 -17.68 8.07
CA ARG A 262 17.48 -18.83 7.50
C ARG A 262 18.16 -18.54 6.15
N MET A 263 18.00 -17.32 5.63
CA MET A 263 18.50 -16.96 4.31
C MET A 263 20.03 -17.04 4.25
N GLN A 264 20.53 -17.86 3.32
CA GLN A 264 21.95 -18.01 3.06
C GLN A 264 22.51 -16.84 2.23
N VAL A 265 23.77 -16.47 2.50
CA VAL A 265 24.49 -15.41 1.77
C VAL A 265 24.77 -15.83 0.32
N ILE A 266 25.13 -17.10 0.12
CA ILE A 266 25.29 -17.72 -1.20
C ILE A 266 24.18 -18.74 -1.33
N ASN A 267 23.24 -18.49 -2.24
CA ASN A 267 22.22 -19.46 -2.59
C ASN A 267 22.12 -19.50 -4.11
N ASN A 268 22.12 -20.69 -4.71
CA ASN A 268 21.93 -20.86 -6.14
C ASN A 268 20.52 -21.36 -6.54
N LYS A 269 19.65 -21.61 -5.55
CA LYS A 269 18.28 -22.10 -5.75
C LYS A 269 17.33 -20.97 -6.13
N TRP A 270 16.12 -21.37 -6.55
CA TRP A 270 15.00 -20.47 -6.87
C TRP A 270 14.34 -19.85 -5.63
N ILE A 271 14.37 -20.57 -4.51
CA ILE A 271 13.88 -20.13 -3.21
C ILE A 271 15.07 -19.71 -2.35
N ASN A 272 14.92 -18.66 -1.54
CA ASN A 272 15.96 -18.12 -0.66
C ASN A 272 16.17 -18.92 0.65
N LEU A 273 16.02 -20.25 0.57
CA LEU A 273 16.29 -21.23 1.65
C LEU A 273 17.42 -22.20 1.24
#